data_AF-A0A0G0C366-F1
#
_entry.id   AF-A0A0G0C366-F1
#
_cell.length_a   1.000
_cell.length_b   1.000
_cell.length_c   1.000
_cell.angle_alpha   90.00
_cell.angle_beta   90.00
_cell.angle_gamma   90.00
#
_symmetry.space_group_name_H-M   'P 1'
#
loop_
_entity.id
_entity.type
_entity.pdbx_description
1 polymer ?
#
loop_
_entity_poly.entity_id
_entity_poly.type
_entity_poly.pdbx_seq_one_letter_code
_entity_poly.pdbx_strand_id
1 'polypeptide(L)'
;MIEYELFYLVGESREHDLDKIKKEVDEVVSKEGGKILEVEVVTRRKMSYEIKRESRGVYITKRFEILDKDEREEQGLANKDIVSDINIKLLQNRDVLRFLITRADQLPALGIGIEKDDKSEREKQVLKKEEVKKEEKVAQIKEDDKIEKEKAKKKSIANKEEKPFKEKKKREKREKVEEDIDEKLNEILNI
;
A
#
# COMPACT_ATOMS: atom_id res chain seq x y z
N MET A 1 -11.39 36.37 7.57
CA MET A 1 -10.58 35.17 7.22
C MET A 1 -11.49 34.06 6.73
N ILE A 2 -11.24 33.52 5.53
CA ILE A 2 -11.95 32.38 4.94
C ILE A 2 -10.97 31.21 4.82
N GLU A 3 -11.36 30.04 5.29
CA GLU A 3 -10.54 28.83 5.20
C GLU A 3 -10.81 28.05 3.91
N TYR A 4 -9.72 27.58 3.31
CA TYR A 4 -9.73 26.72 2.14
C TYR A 4 -8.95 25.44 2.42
N GLU A 5 -9.32 24.37 1.75
CA GLU A 5 -8.60 23.11 1.74
C GLU A 5 -7.98 22.90 0.36
N LEU A 6 -6.66 22.68 0.34
CA LEU A 6 -5.88 22.32 -0.83
C LEU A 6 -5.59 20.82 -0.75
N PHE A 7 -6.14 20.10 -1.71
CA PHE A 7 -5.84 18.70 -1.95
C PHE A 7 -5.01 18.57 -3.21
N TYR A 8 -3.90 17.85 -3.16
CA TYR A 8 -3.08 17.59 -4.33
C TYR A 8 -2.47 16.20 -4.34
N LEU A 9 -2.16 15.74 -5.54
CA LEU A 9 -1.64 14.41 -5.84
C LEU A 9 -0.26 14.54 -6.47
N VAL A 10 0.70 13.84 -5.87
CA VAL A 10 2.06 13.67 -6.40
C VAL A 10 2.23 12.23 -6.88
N GLY A 11 2.83 12.04 -8.06
CA GLY A 11 3.09 10.71 -8.63
C GLY A 11 4.16 9.94 -7.85
N GLU A 12 4.10 8.61 -7.87
CA GLU A 12 5.08 7.73 -7.21
C GLU A 12 6.51 7.98 -7.72
N SER A 13 6.69 8.31 -9.02
CA SER A 13 8.01 8.65 -9.57
C SER A 13 8.69 9.84 -8.90
N ARG A 14 7.93 10.81 -8.39
CA ARG A 14 8.45 12.04 -7.75
C ARG A 14 8.35 12.00 -6.23
N GLU A 15 8.04 10.85 -5.65
CA GLU A 15 7.94 10.68 -4.19
C GLU A 15 9.26 10.96 -3.46
N HIS A 16 10.41 10.76 -4.12
CA HIS A 16 11.72 11.09 -3.54
C HIS A 16 11.95 12.60 -3.33
N ASP A 17 11.25 13.44 -4.10
CA ASP A 17 11.32 14.91 -4.02
C ASP A 17 10.12 15.51 -3.27
N LEU A 18 9.34 14.68 -2.55
CA LEU A 18 8.10 15.10 -1.91
C LEU A 18 8.28 16.32 -1.00
N ASP A 19 9.35 16.38 -0.21
CA ASP A 19 9.62 17.50 0.70
C ASP A 19 9.90 18.81 -0.03
N LYS A 20 10.51 18.74 -1.22
CA LYS A 20 10.72 19.93 -2.06
C LYS A 20 9.39 20.39 -2.65
N ILE A 21 8.60 19.47 -3.19
CA ILE A 21 7.28 19.76 -3.78
C ILE A 21 6.36 20.39 -2.74
N LYS A 22 6.35 19.87 -1.50
CA LYS A 22 5.59 20.46 -0.39
C LYS A 22 5.99 21.92 -0.14
N LYS A 23 7.30 22.19 -0.05
CA LYS A 23 7.80 23.55 0.16
C LYS A 23 7.45 24.48 -1.00
N GLU A 24 7.56 24.01 -2.24
CA GLU A 24 7.16 24.79 -3.41
C GLU A 24 5.68 25.14 -3.42
N VAL A 25 4.81 24.17 -3.09
CA VAL A 25 3.37 24.41 -2.95
C VAL A 25 3.11 25.41 -1.83
N ASP A 26 3.79 25.27 -0.71
CA ASP A 26 3.63 26.17 0.43
C ASP A 26 4.09 27.61 0.09
N GLU A 27 5.19 27.74 -0.65
CA GLU A 27 5.66 29.01 -1.18
C GLU A 27 4.67 29.64 -2.16
N VAL A 28 4.04 28.86 -3.04
CA VAL A 28 3.03 29.37 -3.99
C VAL A 28 1.86 29.98 -3.24
N VAL A 29 1.33 29.26 -2.24
CA VAL A 29 0.19 29.75 -1.43
C VAL A 29 0.60 31.00 -0.64
N SER A 30 1.79 30.99 -0.02
CA SER A 30 2.28 32.12 0.78
C SER A 30 2.55 33.37 -0.07
N LYS A 31 3.10 33.21 -1.29
CA LYS A 31 3.38 34.33 -2.22
C LYS A 31 2.11 35.03 -2.70
N GLU A 32 1.00 34.31 -2.80
CA GLU A 32 -0.28 34.89 -3.20
C GLU A 32 -1.08 35.51 -2.03
N GLY A 33 -0.59 35.36 -0.80
CA GLY A 33 -1.23 35.92 0.40
C GLY A 33 -2.11 34.94 1.17
N GLY A 34 -1.96 33.64 0.92
CA GLY A 34 -2.56 32.59 1.75
C GLY A 34 -1.67 32.24 2.94
N LYS A 35 -2.26 32.04 4.12
CA LYS A 35 -1.55 31.57 5.32
C LYS A 35 -1.83 30.09 5.55
N ILE A 36 -0.81 29.26 5.49
CA ILE A 36 -0.96 27.81 5.62
C ILE A 36 -1.12 27.40 7.09
N LEU A 37 -2.02 26.46 7.35
CA LEU A 37 -2.20 25.83 8.64
C LEU A 37 -1.29 24.60 8.76
N GLU A 38 -0.80 24.32 9.97
CA GLU A 38 0.19 23.24 10.20
C GLU A 38 -0.38 21.83 10.03
N VAL A 39 -1.71 21.68 10.04
CA VAL A 39 -2.36 20.37 9.93
C VAL A 39 -2.26 19.86 8.49
N GLU A 40 -1.45 18.82 8.30
CA GLU A 40 -1.27 18.13 7.03
C GLU A 40 -1.68 16.66 7.16
N VAL A 41 -2.39 16.15 6.15
CA VAL A 41 -2.66 14.72 5.99
C VAL A 41 -1.92 14.24 4.74
N VAL A 42 -1.13 13.17 4.91
CA VAL A 42 -0.43 12.49 3.83
C VAL A 42 -0.91 11.05 3.76
N THR A 43 -1.31 10.59 2.58
CA THR A 43 -1.76 9.21 2.39
C THR A 43 -1.24 8.66 1.08
N ARG A 44 -0.66 7.45 1.10
CA ARG A 44 -0.15 6.80 -0.11
C ARG A 44 -1.16 5.77 -0.58
N ARG A 45 -1.74 5.94 -1.76
CA ARG A 45 -2.76 5.00 -2.27
C ARG A 45 -2.58 4.73 -3.75
N LYS A 46 -3.09 3.58 -4.19
CA LYS A 46 -3.23 3.26 -5.61
C LYS A 46 -4.41 4.04 -6.19
N MET A 47 -4.21 4.65 -7.36
CA MET A 47 -5.28 5.34 -8.08
C MET A 47 -6.20 4.32 -8.77
N SER A 48 -7.48 4.68 -8.92
CA SER A 48 -8.45 3.83 -9.64
C SER A 48 -8.15 3.72 -11.13
N TYR A 49 -7.47 4.71 -11.70
CA TYR A 49 -7.03 4.77 -13.08
C TYR A 49 -5.69 5.50 -13.17
N GLU A 50 -5.00 5.32 -14.29
CA GLU A 50 -3.69 5.90 -14.52
C GLU A 50 -3.77 7.40 -14.85
N ILE A 51 -2.96 8.21 -14.16
CA ILE A 51 -2.87 9.66 -14.41
C ILE A 51 -1.44 9.97 -14.86
N LYS A 52 -1.26 10.51 -16.07
CA LYS A 52 0.06 10.82 -16.66
C LYS A 52 1.07 9.66 -16.56
N ARG A 53 0.59 8.43 -16.76
CA ARG A 53 1.37 7.18 -16.68
C ARG A 53 1.71 6.67 -15.26
N GLU A 54 1.07 7.22 -14.24
CA GLU A 54 1.24 6.83 -12.85
C GLU A 54 0.01 6.07 -12.35
N SER A 55 0.22 4.92 -11.69
CA SER A 55 -0.86 4.10 -11.11
C SER A 55 -1.01 4.24 -9.60
N ARG A 56 -0.01 4.83 -8.94
CA ARG A 56 0.02 5.12 -7.50
C ARG A 56 0.51 6.54 -7.28
N GLY A 57 0.16 7.10 -6.13
CA GLY A 57 0.64 8.42 -5.75
C GLY A 57 0.44 8.72 -4.29
N VAL A 58 0.99 9.87 -3.90
CA VAL A 58 0.87 10.43 -2.57
C VAL A 58 -0.16 11.55 -2.61
N TYR A 59 -1.24 11.35 -1.85
CA TYR A 59 -2.28 12.33 -1.64
C TYR A 59 -1.91 13.19 -0.45
N ILE A 60 -1.91 14.50 -0.65
CA ILE A 60 -1.60 15.46 0.39
C ILE A 60 -2.75 16.45 0.50
N THR A 61 -3.22 16.65 1.73
CA THR A 61 -4.24 17.63 2.06
C THR A 61 -3.71 18.61 3.08
N LYS A 62 -3.88 19.91 2.80
CA LYS A 62 -3.54 21.01 3.71
C LYS A 62 -4.67 22.02 3.73
N ARG A 63 -4.81 22.76 4.84
CA ARG A 63 -5.67 23.94 4.88
C ARG A 63 -4.86 25.22 4.89
N PHE A 64 -5.47 26.26 4.36
CA PHE A 64 -4.90 27.59 4.37
C PHE A 64 -6.02 28.63 4.50
N GLU A 65 -5.67 29.76 5.12
CA GLU A 65 -6.55 30.90 5.32
C GLU A 65 -6.25 31.98 4.27
N ILE A 66 -7.30 32.64 3.82
CA ILE A 66 -7.23 33.83 2.97
C ILE A 66 -7.96 34.96 3.69
N LEU A 67 -7.46 36.19 3.54
CA LEU A 67 -8.16 37.40 4.00
C LEU A 67 -9.53 37.53 3.32
N ASP A 68 -10.49 38.11 4.05
CA ASP A 68 -11.84 38.28 3.51
C ASP A 68 -11.87 39.32 2.37
N LYS A 69 -12.95 39.38 1.61
CA LYS A 69 -13.13 40.40 0.55
C LYS A 69 -13.04 41.82 1.14
N ASP A 70 -13.75 42.07 2.23
CA ASP A 70 -13.80 43.39 2.87
C ASP A 70 -12.40 43.83 3.36
N GLU A 71 -11.66 42.90 3.99
CA GLU A 71 -10.28 43.14 4.44
C GLU A 71 -9.29 43.34 3.28
N ARG A 72 -9.54 42.71 2.12
CA ARG A 72 -8.72 42.89 0.91
C ARG A 72 -8.99 44.21 0.21
N GLU A 73 -10.23 44.69 0.24
CA GLU A 73 -10.61 46.00 -0.29
C GLU A 73 -9.92 47.13 0.51
N GLU A 74 -9.86 47.02 1.84
CA GLU A 74 -9.15 47.96 2.72
C GLU A 74 -7.63 47.99 2.44
N GLN A 75 -7.03 46.87 2.00
CA GLN A 75 -5.62 46.80 1.61
C GLN A 75 -5.35 47.21 0.15
N GLY A 76 -6.37 47.62 -0.60
CA GLY A 76 -6.23 48.03 -2.01
C GLY A 76 -6.06 46.85 -2.99
N LEU A 77 -6.36 45.62 -2.57
CA LEU A 77 -6.34 44.40 -3.39
C LEU A 77 -7.72 43.99 -3.91
N ALA A 78 -8.69 44.92 -3.94
CA ALA A 78 -10.10 44.69 -4.27
C ALA A 78 -10.35 43.81 -5.52
N ASN A 79 -9.49 43.88 -6.53
CA ASN A 79 -9.66 43.17 -7.80
C ASN A 79 -8.80 41.90 -7.95
N LYS A 80 -8.01 41.50 -6.94
CA LYS A 80 -7.13 40.32 -7.06
C LYS A 80 -7.82 39.07 -6.52
N ASP A 81 -8.16 38.14 -7.42
CA ASP A 81 -8.66 36.83 -7.03
C ASP A 81 -7.50 35.87 -6.69
N ILE A 82 -7.12 35.90 -5.41
CA ILE A 82 -6.03 35.10 -4.84
C ILE A 82 -6.20 33.60 -5.14
N VAL A 83 -7.42 33.07 -5.10
CA VAL A 83 -7.67 31.63 -5.33
C VAL A 83 -7.38 31.27 -6.79
N SER A 84 -7.80 32.12 -7.71
CA SER A 84 -7.52 31.94 -9.14
C SER A 84 -6.04 32.03 -9.46
N ASP A 85 -5.30 32.94 -8.83
CA ASP A 85 -3.85 33.06 -9.02
C ASP A 85 -3.09 31.84 -8.49
N ILE A 86 -3.47 31.32 -7.31
CA ILE A 86 -2.95 30.07 -6.77
C ILE A 86 -3.24 28.91 -7.73
N ASN A 87 -4.46 28.83 -8.25
CA ASN A 87 -4.86 27.79 -9.21
C ASN A 87 -3.98 27.82 -10.47
N ILE A 88 -3.75 28.99 -11.06
CA ILE A 88 -2.89 29.13 -12.26
C ILE A 88 -1.45 28.70 -11.94
N LYS A 89 -0.89 29.13 -10.81
CA LYS A 89 0.48 28.78 -10.41
C LYS A 89 0.66 27.29 -10.13
N LEU A 90 -0.31 26.66 -9.46
CA LEU A 90 -0.30 25.21 -9.23
C LEU A 90 -0.45 24.43 -10.55
N LEU A 91 -1.24 24.94 -11.51
CA LEU A 91 -1.33 24.35 -12.86
C LEU A 91 0.01 24.35 -13.61
N GLN A 92 0.85 25.36 -13.38
CA GLN A 92 2.18 25.48 -13.98
C GLN A 92 3.19 24.50 -13.36
N ASN A 93 2.97 24.10 -12.10
CA ASN A 93 3.82 23.12 -11.44
C ASN A 93 3.63 21.73 -12.10
N ARG A 94 4.72 21.16 -12.63
CA ARG A 94 4.69 19.88 -13.35
C ARG A 94 4.78 18.67 -12.43
N ASP A 95 5.21 18.88 -11.19
CA ASP A 95 5.38 17.86 -10.16
C ASP A 95 4.06 17.42 -9.57
N VAL A 96 3.08 18.32 -9.56
CA VAL A 96 1.70 18.02 -9.16
C VAL A 96 0.94 17.40 -10.32
N LEU A 97 0.40 16.19 -10.12
CA LEU A 97 -0.40 15.50 -11.12
C LEU A 97 -1.78 16.13 -11.27
N ARG A 98 -2.43 16.38 -10.13
CA ARG A 98 -3.77 16.94 -10.02
C ARG A 98 -3.93 17.60 -8.66
N PHE A 99 -4.76 18.63 -8.61
CA PHE A 99 -5.13 19.26 -7.35
C PHE A 99 -6.59 19.71 -7.39
N LEU A 100 -7.11 20.04 -6.21
CA LEU A 100 -8.45 20.54 -5.97
C LEU A 100 -8.36 21.56 -4.83
N ILE A 101 -9.03 22.70 -5.01
CA ILE A 101 -9.18 23.72 -3.96
C ILE A 101 -10.67 23.81 -3.63
N THR A 102 -11.01 23.66 -2.37
CA THR A 102 -12.39 23.75 -1.85
C THR A 102 -12.44 24.68 -0.64
N ARG A 103 -13.63 25.22 -0.33
CA ARG A 103 -13.82 25.95 0.93
C ARG A 103 -13.90 24.96 2.09
N ALA A 104 -13.30 25.29 3.22
CA ALA A 104 -13.24 24.40 4.38
C ALA A 104 -14.50 24.47 5.27
N ASP A 105 -15.36 25.48 5.11
CA ASP A 105 -16.55 25.71 5.95
C ASP A 105 -17.50 24.51 6.06
N GLN A 106 -17.55 23.67 5.01
CA GLN A 106 -18.43 22.50 4.93
C GLN A 106 -17.70 21.18 5.15
N LEU A 107 -16.40 21.21 5.45
CA LEU A 107 -15.56 20.02 5.57
C LEU A 107 -15.23 19.72 7.04
N PRO A 108 -15.24 18.44 7.45
CA PRO A 108 -14.82 18.06 8.80
C PRO A 108 -13.35 18.44 9.02
N ALA A 109 -12.93 18.72 10.25
CA ALA A 109 -11.56 19.10 10.53
C ALA A 109 -10.55 18.03 10.06
N LEU A 110 -9.41 18.48 9.51
CA LEU A 110 -8.36 17.60 9.02
C LEU A 110 -7.82 16.71 10.14
N GLY A 111 -7.62 15.42 9.84
CA GLY A 111 -6.97 14.45 10.73
C GLY A 111 -7.88 13.51 11.53
N ILE A 112 -9.21 13.69 11.51
CA ILE A 112 -10.12 12.97 12.43
C ILE A 112 -10.40 11.49 12.05
N GLY A 113 -9.94 10.97 10.89
CA GLY A 113 -10.41 9.63 10.46
C GLY A 113 -9.53 8.75 9.56
N ILE A 114 -8.28 9.11 9.25
CA ILE A 114 -7.57 8.53 8.09
C ILE A 114 -6.59 7.39 8.46
N GLU A 115 -6.32 7.13 9.74
CA GLU A 115 -5.35 6.09 10.16
C GLU A 115 -5.75 4.63 9.87
N LYS A 116 -6.99 4.36 9.41
CA LYS A 116 -7.52 2.99 9.36
C LYS A 116 -7.25 2.22 8.06
N ASP A 117 -6.94 2.89 6.95
CA ASP A 117 -6.90 2.22 5.64
C ASP A 117 -5.56 1.53 5.34
N ASP A 118 -4.42 2.11 5.76
CA ASP A 118 -3.09 1.63 5.37
C ASP A 118 -2.69 0.29 6.02
N LYS A 119 -3.22 -0.04 7.21
CA LYS A 119 -2.98 -1.35 7.86
C LYS A 119 -3.72 -2.49 7.16
N SER A 120 -4.95 -2.22 6.70
CA SER A 120 -5.82 -3.26 6.13
C SER A 120 -5.32 -3.82 4.78
N GLU A 121 -4.63 -3.01 3.99
CA GLU A 121 -4.09 -3.44 2.69
C GLU A 121 -2.78 -4.22 2.84
N ARG A 122 -1.93 -3.89 3.83
CA ARG A 122 -0.70 -4.64 4.12
C ARG A 122 -1.03 -6.05 4.62
N GLU A 123 -2.02 -6.20 5.50
CA GLU A 123 -2.46 -7.51 5.99
C GLU A 123 -3.04 -8.39 4.88
N LYS A 124 -3.86 -7.83 3.97
CA LYS A 124 -4.40 -8.56 2.82
C LYS A 124 -3.34 -8.99 1.80
N GLN A 125 -2.24 -8.25 1.66
CA GLN A 125 -1.14 -8.62 0.76
C GLN A 125 -0.21 -9.70 1.36
N VAL A 126 -0.05 -9.73 2.68
CA VAL A 126 0.70 -10.80 3.36
C VAL A 126 -0.05 -12.13 3.23
N LEU A 127 -1.36 -12.14 3.47
CA LEU A 127 -2.19 -13.35 3.36
C LEU A 127 -2.18 -13.93 1.92
N LYS A 128 -2.28 -13.09 0.89
CA LYS A 128 -2.21 -13.56 -0.51
C LYS A 128 -0.84 -14.12 -0.90
N LYS A 129 0.27 -13.60 -0.35
CA LYS A 129 1.61 -14.15 -0.61
C LYS A 129 1.84 -15.50 0.10
N GLU A 130 1.17 -15.75 1.22
CA GLU A 130 1.23 -17.04 1.91
C GLU A 130 0.38 -18.11 1.23
N GLU A 131 -0.77 -17.76 0.65
CA GLU A 131 -1.60 -18.70 -0.12
C GLU A 131 -0.91 -19.16 -1.41
N VAL A 132 -0.29 -18.25 -2.17
CA VAL A 132 0.45 -18.60 -3.41
C VAL A 132 1.65 -19.51 -3.10
N LYS A 133 2.36 -19.30 -1.98
CA LYS A 133 3.45 -20.18 -1.55
C LYS A 133 2.98 -21.56 -1.09
N LYS A 134 1.75 -21.69 -0.58
CA LYS A 134 1.15 -22.98 -0.24
C LYS A 134 0.72 -23.73 -1.50
N GLU A 135 0.17 -23.04 -2.49
CA GLU A 135 -0.23 -23.66 -3.77
C GLU A 135 0.98 -24.12 -4.61
N GLU A 136 2.08 -23.35 -4.65
CA GLU A 136 3.31 -23.77 -5.33
C GLU A 136 3.95 -25.00 -4.70
N LYS A 137 3.92 -25.14 -3.36
CA LYS A 137 4.39 -26.33 -2.66
C LYS A 137 3.50 -27.55 -2.90
N VAL A 138 2.20 -27.37 -3.03
CA VAL A 138 1.25 -28.47 -3.32
C VAL A 138 1.32 -28.91 -4.79
N ALA A 139 1.66 -28.00 -5.71
CA ALA A 139 1.88 -28.31 -7.13
C ALA A 139 3.18 -29.10 -7.36
N GLN A 140 4.28 -28.75 -6.69
CA GLN A 140 5.55 -29.49 -6.79
C GLN A 140 5.45 -30.93 -6.27
N ILE A 141 4.69 -31.17 -5.20
CA ILE A 141 4.45 -32.53 -4.68
C ILE A 141 3.67 -33.40 -5.69
N LYS A 142 2.81 -32.82 -6.53
CA LYS A 142 2.01 -33.55 -7.53
C LYS A 142 2.75 -33.84 -8.84
N GLU A 143 3.80 -33.09 -9.16
CA GLU A 143 4.65 -33.38 -10.33
C GLU A 143 5.69 -34.47 -10.03
N ASP A 144 6.26 -34.50 -8.82
CA ASP A 144 7.19 -35.55 -8.42
C ASP A 144 6.53 -36.94 -8.34
N ASP A 145 5.27 -37.03 -7.91
CA ASP A 145 4.47 -38.27 -7.88
C ASP A 145 4.09 -38.80 -9.29
N LYS A 146 4.14 -37.94 -10.33
CA LYS A 146 3.91 -38.36 -11.72
C LYS A 146 5.19 -38.86 -12.40
N ILE A 147 6.35 -38.32 -12.04
CA ILE A 147 7.64 -38.72 -12.59
C ILE A 147 8.08 -40.10 -12.06
N GLU A 148 7.73 -40.48 -10.82
CA GLU A 148 7.98 -41.84 -10.31
C GLU A 148 7.07 -42.91 -10.94
N LYS A 149 5.85 -42.57 -11.38
CA LYS A 149 4.93 -43.54 -12.01
C LYS A 149 5.24 -43.83 -13.48
N GLU A 150 5.94 -42.95 -14.21
CA GLU A 150 6.38 -43.23 -15.58
C GLU A 150 7.73 -43.97 -15.65
N LYS A 151 8.63 -43.77 -14.68
CA LYS A 151 9.90 -44.53 -14.62
C LYS A 151 9.72 -45.98 -14.16
N ALA A 152 8.61 -46.31 -13.50
CA ALA A 152 8.26 -47.69 -13.15
C ALA A 152 7.66 -48.52 -14.31
N LYS A 153 7.12 -47.89 -15.37
CA LYS A 153 6.51 -48.60 -16.52
C LYS A 153 7.48 -49.02 -17.62
N LYS A 154 8.73 -48.55 -17.63
CA LYS A 154 9.75 -48.94 -18.63
C LYS A 154 10.76 -50.00 -18.15
N LYS A 155 10.61 -50.58 -16.96
CA LYS A 155 11.50 -51.64 -16.43
C LYS A 155 10.84 -53.00 -16.16
N SER A 156 9.59 -53.21 -16.56
CA SER A 156 8.88 -54.48 -16.32
C SER A 156 8.37 -55.13 -17.61
N ILE A 157 9.29 -55.45 -18.54
CA ILE A 157 9.11 -56.56 -19.50
C ILE A 157 10.42 -57.35 -19.49
N ALA A 158 10.75 -57.93 -18.34
CA ALA A 158 11.69 -59.04 -18.24
C ALA A 158 11.46 -59.72 -16.89
N ASN A 159 11.04 -60.98 -16.97
CA ASN A 159 10.95 -61.98 -15.91
C ASN A 159 9.79 -61.93 -14.91
N LYS A 160 8.90 -62.89 -15.19
CA LYS A 160 7.98 -63.63 -14.32
C LYS A 160 8.57 -64.07 -12.97
N GLU A 161 7.61 -64.21 -12.05
CA GLU A 161 7.47 -65.24 -11.00
C GLU A 161 7.87 -64.90 -9.54
N GLU A 162 6.80 -64.92 -8.71
CA GLU A 162 6.69 -65.25 -7.28
C GLU A 162 6.79 -64.17 -6.16
N LYS A 163 6.03 -64.46 -5.10
CA LYS A 163 5.36 -63.58 -4.11
C LYS A 163 6.14 -63.48 -2.77
N PRO A 164 5.69 -62.68 -1.78
CA PRO A 164 6.54 -61.70 -1.08
C PRO A 164 7.02 -62.11 0.33
N PHE A 165 8.13 -61.52 0.77
CA PHE A 165 8.46 -61.38 2.19
C PHE A 165 9.30 -60.12 2.40
N LYS A 166 8.74 -59.08 3.04
CA LYS A 166 9.45 -58.05 3.86
C LYS A 166 8.50 -56.94 4.30
N GLU A 167 7.67 -57.24 5.29
CA GLU A 167 6.79 -56.28 5.96
C GLU A 167 7.35 -55.77 7.32
N LYS A 168 8.60 -56.10 7.66
CA LYS A 168 9.13 -55.84 9.03
C LYS A 168 9.97 -54.57 9.23
N LYS A 169 10.36 -53.83 8.18
CA LYS A 169 11.29 -52.68 8.33
C LYS A 169 10.65 -51.28 8.39
N LYS A 170 9.32 -51.18 8.29
CA LYS A 170 8.59 -49.90 8.26
C LYS A 170 7.90 -49.53 9.58
N ARG A 171 7.84 -50.46 10.56
CA ARG A 171 7.24 -50.20 11.88
C ARG A 171 8.22 -49.56 12.87
N GLU A 172 9.47 -50.01 12.94
CA GLU A 172 10.46 -49.45 13.88
C GLU A 172 10.82 -47.97 13.62
N LYS A 173 10.56 -47.44 12.42
CA LYS A 173 10.83 -46.03 12.09
C LYS A 173 9.68 -45.09 12.39
N ARG A 174 8.48 -45.59 12.72
CA ARG A 174 7.33 -44.75 13.11
C ARG A 174 7.25 -44.55 14.63
N GLU A 175 7.54 -45.59 15.41
CA GLU A 175 7.52 -45.47 16.89
C GLU A 175 8.55 -44.46 17.41
N LYS A 176 9.76 -44.43 16.84
CA LYS A 176 10.81 -43.46 17.27
C LYS A 176 10.51 -41.99 16.95
N VAL A 177 9.53 -41.70 16.08
CA VAL A 177 9.18 -40.32 15.71
C VAL A 177 8.04 -39.80 16.58
N GLU A 178 7.22 -40.68 17.16
CA GLU A 178 6.12 -40.29 18.04
C GLU A 178 6.62 -39.93 19.46
N GLU A 179 7.62 -40.65 19.99
CA GLU A 179 8.20 -40.36 21.32
C GLU A 179 8.87 -38.97 21.40
N ASP A 180 9.52 -38.52 20.31
CA ASP A 180 10.20 -37.21 20.23
C ASP A 180 9.24 -36.00 20.20
N ILE A 181 7.96 -36.21 19.89
CA ILE A 181 6.96 -35.13 19.80
C ILE A 181 6.34 -34.87 21.17
N ASP A 182 6.07 -35.92 21.95
CA ASP A 182 5.45 -35.80 23.27
C ASP A 182 6.41 -35.18 24.31
N GLU A 183 7.72 -35.45 24.21
CA GLU A 183 8.72 -34.77 25.06
C GLU A 183 8.81 -33.27 24.77
N LYS A 184 8.74 -32.86 23.49
CA LYS A 184 8.76 -31.44 23.10
C LYS A 184 7.50 -30.68 23.49
N LEU A 185 6.35 -31.36 23.57
CA LEU A 185 5.10 -30.74 24.03
C LEU A 185 5.11 -30.48 25.53
N ASN A 186 5.70 -31.39 26.32
CA ASN A 186 5.83 -31.21 27.77
C ASN A 186 6.80 -30.08 28.15
N GLU A 187 7.79 -29.80 27.31
CA GLU A 187 8.73 -28.68 27.52
C GLU A 187 8.08 -27.30 27.24
N ILE A 188 7.10 -27.25 26.32
CA ILE A 188 6.35 -26.03 25.97
C ILE A 188 5.23 -25.73 26.97
N LEU A 189 4.65 -26.75 27.60
CA LEU A 189 3.51 -26.61 28.53
C LEU A 189 3.91 -26.27 29.98
N ASN A 190 5.21 -26.22 30.30
CA ASN A 190 5.73 -25.86 31.63
C ASN A 190 6.20 -24.39 31.74
N ILE A 191 5.47 -23.47 31.11
CA ILE A 191 5.60 -22.01 31.35
C ILE A 191 4.26 -21.46 31.84
#